data_AF-A0A2V1CWX7-F1
#
_entry.id   AF-A0A2V1CWX7-F1
#
_cell.length_a   1.000
_cell.length_b   1.000
_cell.length_c   1.000
_cell.angle_alpha   90.00
_cell.angle_beta   90.00
_cell.angle_gamma   90.00
#
_symmetry.space_group_name_H-M   'P 1'
#
loop_
_entity.id
_entity.type
_entity.pdbx_description
1 polymer ?
#
loop_
_entity_poly.entity_id
_entity_poly.type
_entity_poly.pdbx_seq_one_letter_code
_entity_poly.pdbx_strand_id
1 'polypeptide(L)'
;YAYPVLLLVSFLAAFTTRSILASNSNANITKPTTTGPGGKPLPATDPTRNFVKKTVRDDVTRSQKLVFNWLSVFAAATFVGNSVIAIVHAVSHNQEWWAGKHVVIYTVGAFFVYCLFLISLLDSKPSPTAAHLATWSFAAVLETALVGLSIALYTHTHKQPALHSSKESMSFGMTSWEAGEIAIGILRIILLLALIVFYIIFAVLPGRARAGDSGNIGETTSLLDSADHEIGSANTHANSSYGSTHPVSGEHSCSDGALPARSRPTGAPSRNWWEYLWGYRVFFPYLWPSKNRRLQVLVVVCFLIVLAQRVVNLMVPNQVGKIVNELADKKGGKPWKAIIIFIFYRFVQGNNGLLGAIRSTLWIPVTQYSYRELSVAAFEHVHSLSLDFHLGKKTGEVLSALGKGNSINTFLEHVTFQIVPMLVDLAVAIGYFLIEFNAYYALAISIITFWYIYLTIRMAQRHAEIRREMVNADREEDAVKNDSMVSYETVKYFNAEAYEFNRYRDAVNKYQKAEYQVLFSLNLMNVSQN
;
A
#
# COMPACT_ATOMS: atom_id res chain seq x y z
N TYR A 1 -22.44 0.82 18.64
CA TYR A 1 -22.34 0.82 17.16
C TYR A 1 -21.21 1.70 16.62
N ALA A 2 -21.07 2.95 17.07
CA ALA A 2 -20.10 3.89 16.47
C ALA A 2 -18.62 3.61 16.79
N TYR A 3 -18.32 2.93 17.90
CA TYR A 3 -16.95 2.69 18.38
C TYR A 3 -15.98 2.15 17.30
N PRO A 4 -16.22 0.99 16.66
CA PRO A 4 -15.27 0.45 15.68
C PRO A 4 -15.10 1.36 14.46
N VAL A 5 -16.15 2.09 14.04
CA VAL A 5 -16.09 3.01 12.91
C VAL A 5 -15.23 4.23 13.24
N LEU A 6 -15.44 4.85 14.40
CA LEU A 6 -14.63 5.99 14.85
C LEU A 6 -13.16 5.63 14.99
N LEU A 7 -12.88 4.42 15.50
CA LEU A 7 -11.54 3.89 15.68
C LEU A 7 -10.85 3.60 14.33
N LEU A 8 -11.59 3.02 13.38
CA LEU A 8 -11.08 2.80 12.02
C LEU A 8 -10.77 4.13 11.31
N VAL A 9 -11.67 5.11 11.38
CA VAL A 9 -11.50 6.42 10.75
C VAL A 9 -10.30 7.16 11.35
N SER A 10 -10.15 7.15 12.67
CA SER A 10 -9.00 7.80 13.33
C SER A 10 -7.67 7.12 12.96
N PHE A 11 -7.67 5.79 12.82
CA PHE A 11 -6.50 5.07 12.32
C PHE A 11 -6.13 5.43 10.89
N LEU A 12 -7.09 5.43 9.97
CA LEU A 12 -6.87 5.84 8.59
C LEU A 12 -6.39 7.29 8.52
N ALA A 13 -6.98 8.19 9.30
CA ALA A 13 -6.55 9.60 9.38
C ALA A 13 -5.13 9.75 9.93
N ALA A 14 -4.76 9.05 11.00
CA ALA A 14 -3.43 9.11 11.58
C ALA A 14 -2.37 8.54 10.61
N PHE A 15 -2.68 7.42 9.95
CA PHE A 15 -1.78 6.77 9.00
C PHE A 15 -1.59 7.60 7.73
N THR A 16 -2.67 8.16 7.17
CA THR A 16 -2.60 9.05 6.01
C THR A 16 -1.85 10.34 6.33
N THR A 17 -2.11 10.98 7.48
CA THR A 17 -1.42 12.19 7.92
C THR A 17 0.08 11.94 8.05
N ARG A 18 0.48 10.84 8.69
CA ARG A 18 1.90 10.45 8.77
C ARG A 18 2.47 10.19 7.38
N SER A 19 1.73 9.52 6.51
CA SER A 19 2.19 9.22 5.16
C SER A 19 2.47 10.50 4.36
N ILE A 20 1.61 11.50 4.48
CA ILE A 20 1.77 12.83 3.89
C ILE A 20 2.98 13.56 4.51
N LEU A 21 3.11 13.55 5.83
CA LEU A 21 4.22 14.21 6.53
C LEU A 21 5.58 13.59 6.17
N ALA A 22 5.65 12.26 6.13
CA ALA A 22 6.85 11.53 5.72
C ALA A 22 7.22 11.83 4.26
N SER A 23 6.22 11.98 3.38
CA SER A 23 6.43 12.41 1.99
C SER A 23 6.98 13.83 1.90
N ASN A 24 6.47 14.76 2.71
CA ASN A 24 6.93 16.15 2.74
C ASN A 24 8.34 16.31 3.33
N SER A 25 8.73 15.47 4.29
CA SER A 25 10.08 15.52 4.87
C SER A 25 11.18 15.12 3.88
N ASN A 26 10.86 14.34 2.85
CA ASN A 26 11.78 14.02 1.76
C ASN A 26 11.83 15.15 0.70
N ALA A 27 11.10 16.25 0.89
CA ALA A 27 10.99 17.35 -0.07
C ALA A 27 12.12 18.39 -0.02
N ASN A 28 13.35 17.98 0.36
CA ASN A 28 14.57 18.60 -0.21
C ASN A 28 14.72 18.23 -1.71
N ILE A 29 13.60 18.12 -2.42
CA ILE A 29 13.53 18.11 -3.86
C ILE A 29 13.68 19.57 -4.23
N THR A 30 14.91 19.97 -4.58
CA THR A 30 15.18 21.22 -5.27
C THR A 30 14.12 21.41 -6.36
N LYS A 31 13.39 22.53 -6.29
CA LYS A 31 12.41 22.91 -7.33
C LYS A 31 13.10 22.72 -8.69
N PRO A 32 12.46 22.07 -9.68
CA PRO A 32 13.07 21.89 -10.98
C PRO A 32 13.34 23.27 -11.59
N THR A 33 14.58 23.73 -11.52
CA THR A 33 15.06 24.96 -12.16
C THR A 33 15.16 24.78 -13.67
N THR A 34 15.07 23.54 -14.17
CA THR A 34 15.06 23.19 -15.58
C THR A 34 13.63 23.01 -16.09
N THR A 35 13.21 23.92 -16.95
CA THR A 35 12.00 23.78 -17.78
C THR A 35 12.40 23.09 -19.08
N GLY A 36 11.56 22.18 -19.57
CA GLY A 36 11.75 21.57 -20.89
C GLY A 36 11.35 22.54 -22.01
N PRO A 37 11.64 22.21 -23.28
CA PRO A 37 11.12 22.98 -24.41
C PRO A 37 9.58 23.08 -24.33
N GLY A 38 9.04 24.29 -24.49
CA GLY A 38 7.61 24.56 -24.28
C GLY A 38 7.18 24.92 -22.84
N GLY A 39 8.13 25.18 -21.93
CA GLY A 39 7.88 25.81 -20.63
C GLY A 39 7.22 24.92 -19.57
N LYS A 40 7.11 23.61 -19.83
CA LYS A 40 6.56 22.64 -18.86
C LYS A 40 7.66 22.17 -17.88
N PRO A 41 7.34 21.98 -16.60
CA PRO A 41 8.30 21.50 -15.61
C PRO A 41 8.68 20.05 -15.88
N LEU A 42 9.97 19.75 -15.86
CA LEU A 42 10.50 18.38 -15.93
C LEU A 42 10.52 17.75 -14.51
N PRO A 43 10.37 16.42 -14.39
CA PRO A 43 10.55 15.75 -13.12
C PRO A 43 12.00 15.94 -12.63
N ALA A 44 12.17 16.49 -11.42
CA ALA A 44 13.49 16.67 -10.82
C ALA A 44 14.16 15.31 -10.58
N THR A 45 15.30 15.06 -11.23
CA THR A 45 16.18 13.93 -10.95
C THR A 45 17.15 14.35 -9.85
N ASP A 46 16.91 13.89 -8.63
CA ASP A 46 17.91 13.98 -7.58
C ASP A 46 19.04 12.97 -7.90
N PRO A 47 20.28 13.40 -8.17
CA PRO A 47 21.40 12.50 -8.43
C PRO A 47 21.76 11.66 -7.20
N THR A 48 21.34 12.06 -5.99
CA THR A 48 21.53 11.28 -4.76
C THR A 48 20.49 10.17 -4.58
N ARG A 49 19.48 10.09 -5.47
CA ARG A 49 18.35 9.14 -5.40
C ARG A 49 18.73 7.66 -5.63
N ASN A 50 19.93 7.42 -6.16
CA ASN A 50 20.49 6.07 -6.34
C ASN A 50 21.37 5.64 -5.16
N PHE A 51 21.64 6.53 -4.21
CA PHE A 51 22.38 6.19 -3.01
C PHE A 51 21.39 5.58 -2.03
N VAL A 52 21.73 4.39 -1.55
CA VAL A 52 21.01 3.64 -0.52
C VAL A 52 20.60 4.62 0.56
N LYS A 53 19.29 4.89 0.68
CA LYS A 53 18.75 5.76 1.73
C LYS A 53 19.31 5.20 3.03
N LYS A 54 20.12 6.02 3.74
CA LYS A 54 20.70 5.70 5.04
C LYS A 54 19.59 5.05 5.85
N THR A 55 19.73 3.75 6.15
CA THR A 55 18.75 3.02 6.93
C THR A 55 18.54 3.84 8.18
N VAL A 56 17.35 4.44 8.32
CA VAL A 56 17.02 5.21 9.51
C VAL A 56 17.11 4.20 10.65
N ARG A 57 18.20 4.26 11.42
CA ARG A 57 18.48 3.40 12.59
C ARG A 57 17.56 3.76 13.77
N ASP A 58 16.28 3.95 13.49
CA ASP A 58 15.20 4.16 14.47
C ASP A 58 14.48 2.84 14.78
N ASP A 59 15.07 1.70 14.41
CA ASP A 59 14.53 0.40 14.81
C ASP A 59 14.83 0.16 16.29
N VAL A 60 13.77 0.32 17.07
CA VAL A 60 13.54 -0.28 18.38
C VAL A 60 14.06 -1.74 18.39
N THR A 61 14.72 -2.19 19.46
CA THR A 61 15.39 -3.50 19.48
C THR A 61 14.43 -4.65 19.21
N ARG A 62 14.93 -5.79 18.69
CA ARG A 62 14.09 -6.96 18.36
C ARG A 62 13.22 -7.41 19.53
N SER A 63 13.74 -7.36 20.76
CA SER A 63 13.00 -7.66 21.99
C SER A 63 11.92 -6.63 22.28
N GLN A 64 12.22 -5.34 22.16
CA GLN A 64 11.23 -4.27 22.34
C GLN A 64 10.09 -4.39 21.30
N LYS A 65 10.41 -4.68 20.03
CA LYS A 65 9.39 -4.94 18.98
C LYS A 65 8.49 -6.14 19.33
N LEU A 66 9.08 -7.20 19.90
CA LEU A 66 8.32 -8.37 20.36
C LEU A 66 7.36 -7.99 21.50
N VAL A 67 7.77 -7.13 22.43
CA VAL A 67 6.91 -6.61 23.50
C VAL A 67 5.70 -5.86 22.93
N PHE A 68 5.90 -4.94 21.99
CA PHE A 68 4.80 -4.22 21.34
C PHE A 68 3.83 -5.17 20.61
N ASN A 69 4.37 -6.18 19.91
CA ASN A 69 3.55 -7.20 19.24
C ASN A 69 2.69 -7.98 20.24
N TRP A 70 3.30 -8.53 21.29
CA TRP A 70 2.58 -9.32 22.30
C TRP A 70 1.55 -8.49 23.04
N LEU A 71 1.89 -7.27 23.43
CA LEU A 71 0.96 -6.38 24.13
C LEU A 71 -0.25 -6.02 23.24
N SER A 72 -0.04 -5.82 21.94
CA SER A 72 -1.12 -5.65 20.96
C SER A 72 -1.95 -6.92 20.75
N VAL A 73 -1.33 -8.10 20.77
CA VAL A 73 -2.03 -9.40 20.71
C VAL A 73 -2.92 -9.59 21.94
N PHE A 74 -2.40 -9.32 23.14
CA PHE A 74 -3.18 -9.39 24.37
C PHE A 74 -4.34 -8.39 24.37
N ALA A 75 -4.13 -7.16 23.87
CA ALA A 75 -5.20 -6.19 23.71
C ALA A 75 -6.31 -6.70 22.76
N ALA A 76 -5.96 -7.31 21.63
CA ALA A 76 -6.94 -7.93 20.74
C ALA A 76 -7.65 -9.14 21.39
N ALA A 77 -6.91 -9.96 22.14
CA ALA A 77 -7.45 -11.14 22.83
C ALA A 77 -8.51 -10.79 23.89
N THR A 78 -8.47 -9.59 24.47
CA THR A 78 -9.53 -9.13 25.38
C THR A 78 -10.93 -9.12 24.74
N PHE A 79 -11.05 -8.86 23.43
CA PHE A 79 -12.35 -8.94 22.73
C PHE A 79 -12.83 -10.37 22.53
N VAL A 80 -11.90 -11.32 22.38
CA VAL A 80 -12.22 -12.75 22.39
C VAL A 80 -12.73 -13.13 23.78
N GLY A 81 -12.09 -12.64 24.85
CA GLY A 81 -12.57 -12.80 26.23
C GLY A 81 -14.00 -12.29 26.41
N ASN A 82 -14.31 -11.07 25.95
CA ASN A 82 -15.68 -10.53 25.96
C ASN A 82 -16.67 -11.41 25.17
N SER A 83 -16.24 -11.95 24.03
CA SER A 83 -17.07 -12.86 23.21
C SER A 83 -17.39 -14.15 23.95
N VAL A 84 -16.39 -14.74 24.62
CA VAL A 84 -16.55 -15.97 25.41
C VAL A 84 -17.51 -15.73 26.57
N ILE A 85 -17.36 -14.63 27.32
CA ILE A 85 -18.29 -14.28 28.41
C ILE A 85 -19.73 -14.19 27.88
N ALA A 86 -19.94 -13.49 26.75
CA ALA A 86 -21.27 -13.34 26.16
C ALA A 86 -21.87 -14.68 25.70
N ILE A 87 -21.06 -15.56 25.09
CA ILE A 87 -21.51 -16.89 24.64
C ILE A 87 -21.84 -17.79 25.83
N VAL A 88 -20.98 -17.83 26.85
CA VAL A 88 -21.18 -18.64 28.06
C VAL A 88 -22.43 -18.17 28.80
N HIS A 89 -22.65 -16.86 28.91
CA HIS A 89 -23.85 -16.30 29.51
C HIS A 89 -25.13 -16.71 28.77
N ALA A 90 -25.11 -16.67 27.43
CA ALA A 90 -26.24 -17.06 26.58
C ALA A 90 -26.55 -18.57 26.71
N VAL A 91 -25.54 -19.43 26.70
CA VAL A 91 -25.70 -20.89 26.85
C VAL A 91 -26.18 -21.24 28.26
N SER A 92 -25.66 -20.58 29.30
CA SER A 92 -25.97 -20.90 30.69
C SER A 92 -27.43 -20.62 31.08
N HIS A 93 -28.10 -19.66 30.44
CA HIS A 93 -29.48 -19.30 30.78
C HIS A 93 -30.54 -20.00 29.93
N ASN A 94 -30.14 -20.82 28.94
CA ASN A 94 -31.06 -21.50 28.00
C ASN A 94 -32.09 -20.54 27.35
N GLN A 95 -31.79 -19.25 27.33
CA GLN A 95 -32.59 -18.22 26.69
C GLN A 95 -32.16 -18.11 25.23
N GLU A 96 -33.12 -17.91 24.32
CA GLU A 96 -32.80 -17.53 22.94
C GLU A 96 -31.89 -16.28 22.93
N TRP A 97 -31.02 -16.19 21.91
CA TRP A 97 -29.94 -15.22 21.81
C TRP A 97 -30.31 -13.81 22.33
N TRP A 98 -29.78 -13.48 23.51
CA TRP A 98 -30.10 -12.25 24.26
C TRP A 98 -29.22 -11.06 23.87
N ALA A 99 -28.00 -11.29 23.38
CA ALA A 99 -27.02 -10.23 23.16
C ALA A 99 -27.53 -9.23 22.10
N GLY A 100 -27.82 -8.00 22.56
CA GLY A 100 -28.31 -6.94 21.70
C GLY A 100 -27.36 -6.64 20.55
N LYS A 101 -27.90 -6.15 19.43
CA LYS A 101 -27.11 -5.94 18.20
C LYS A 101 -25.87 -5.06 18.38
N HIS A 102 -25.91 -4.17 19.38
CA HIS A 102 -24.82 -3.28 19.73
C HIS A 102 -23.61 -3.99 20.33
N VAL A 103 -23.81 -5.04 21.14
CA VAL A 103 -22.73 -5.79 21.79
C VAL A 103 -21.93 -6.54 20.73
N VAL A 104 -22.61 -7.26 19.83
CA VAL A 104 -21.92 -8.04 18.80
C VAL A 104 -21.14 -7.15 17.83
N ILE A 105 -21.74 -6.03 17.39
CA ILE A 105 -21.06 -5.08 16.50
C ILE A 105 -19.86 -4.44 17.19
N TYR A 106 -19.97 -4.14 18.49
CA TYR A 106 -18.84 -3.66 19.26
C TYR A 106 -17.74 -4.71 19.35
N THR A 107 -18.04 -5.93 19.83
CA THR A 107 -17.02 -6.94 20.11
C THR A 107 -16.35 -7.44 18.84
N VAL A 108 -17.12 -7.77 17.79
CA VAL A 108 -16.57 -8.27 16.52
C VAL A 108 -15.89 -7.15 15.72
N GLY A 109 -16.53 -5.97 15.63
CA GLY A 109 -15.98 -4.85 14.88
C GLY A 109 -14.71 -4.29 15.52
N ALA A 110 -14.67 -4.18 16.85
CA ALA A 110 -13.50 -3.69 17.54
C ALA A 110 -12.37 -4.72 17.53
N PHE A 111 -12.65 -6.02 17.73
CA PHE A 111 -11.65 -7.08 17.54
C PHE A 111 -10.96 -6.94 16.18
N PHE A 112 -11.74 -6.74 15.13
CA PHE A 112 -11.22 -6.57 13.78
C PHE A 112 -10.29 -5.36 13.65
N VAL A 113 -10.70 -4.19 14.13
CA VAL A 113 -9.87 -2.98 14.09
C VAL A 113 -8.56 -3.18 14.88
N TYR A 114 -8.60 -3.90 16.00
CA TYR A 114 -7.38 -4.24 16.74
C TYR A 114 -6.47 -5.24 16.00
N CYS A 115 -7.04 -6.17 15.21
CA CYS A 115 -6.25 -6.97 14.27
C CYS A 115 -5.59 -6.09 13.19
N LEU A 116 -6.26 -5.04 12.71
CA LEU A 116 -5.66 -4.07 11.79
C LEU A 116 -4.46 -3.37 12.41
N PHE A 117 -4.53 -3.04 13.69
CA PHE A 117 -3.44 -2.38 14.41
C PHE A 117 -2.24 -3.30 14.53
N LEU A 118 -2.48 -4.57 14.86
CA LEU A 118 -1.45 -5.59 14.92
C LEU A 118 -0.77 -5.77 13.55
N ILE A 119 -1.56 -5.91 12.48
CA ILE A 119 -1.08 -6.02 11.10
C ILE A 119 -0.24 -4.80 10.71
N SER A 120 -0.74 -3.60 10.98
CA SER A 120 -0.03 -2.35 10.68
C SER A 120 1.31 -2.26 11.43
N LEU A 121 1.37 -2.77 12.66
CA LEU A 121 2.59 -2.79 13.45
C LEU A 121 3.62 -3.82 12.97
N LEU A 122 3.15 -4.95 12.43
CA LEU A 122 3.99 -5.95 11.77
C LEU A 122 4.59 -5.43 10.45
N ASP A 123 3.80 -4.66 9.70
CA ASP A 123 4.14 -4.22 8.33
C ASP A 123 4.95 -2.94 8.28
N SER A 124 4.74 -2.04 9.24
CA SER A 124 5.44 -0.76 9.29
C SER A 124 6.93 -0.97 9.54
N LYS A 125 7.77 -0.40 8.66
CA LYS A 125 9.20 -0.23 8.88
C LYS A 125 9.52 1.28 8.78
N PRO A 126 9.95 1.98 9.85
CA PRO A 126 10.18 1.50 11.23
C PRO A 126 8.88 1.28 12.03
N SER A 127 8.94 0.39 13.03
CA SER A 127 7.87 0.06 13.99
C SER A 127 8.37 0.23 15.42
N PRO A 128 7.65 0.87 16.36
CA PRO A 128 6.33 1.48 16.26
C PRO A 128 6.36 2.93 15.75
N THR A 129 5.18 3.47 15.46
CA THR A 129 4.97 4.64 14.60
C THR A 129 4.22 5.71 15.36
N ALA A 130 4.45 7.00 15.07
CA ALA A 130 3.68 8.08 15.69
C ALA A 130 2.16 7.95 15.40
N ALA A 131 1.80 7.35 14.25
CA ALA A 131 0.40 7.03 13.95
C ALA A 131 -0.17 5.97 14.90
N HIS A 132 0.64 4.97 15.32
CA HIS A 132 0.21 3.97 16.29
C HIS A 132 -0.03 4.59 17.68
N LEU A 133 0.83 5.54 18.10
CA LEU A 133 0.61 6.29 19.34
C LEU A 133 -0.71 7.07 19.31
N ALA A 134 -0.97 7.80 18.21
CA ALA A 134 -2.22 8.55 18.04
C ALA A 134 -3.44 7.62 18.10
N THR A 135 -3.36 6.43 17.52
CA THR A 135 -4.45 5.46 17.58
C THR A 135 -4.65 4.82 18.94
N TRP A 136 -3.57 4.49 19.65
CA TRP A 136 -3.68 3.90 21.00
C TRP A 136 -4.20 4.91 22.00
N SER A 137 -3.78 6.17 21.91
CA SER A 137 -4.31 7.24 22.77
C SER A 137 -5.79 7.49 22.51
N PHE A 138 -6.23 7.57 21.24
CA PHE A 138 -7.65 7.70 20.91
C PHE A 138 -8.48 6.49 21.37
N ALA A 139 -7.96 5.26 21.18
CA ALA A 139 -8.59 4.05 21.67
C ALA A 139 -8.71 4.03 23.20
N ALA A 140 -7.66 4.44 23.94
CA ALA A 140 -7.68 4.49 25.40
C ALA A 140 -8.73 5.48 25.93
N VAL A 141 -8.89 6.64 25.27
CA VAL A 141 -9.93 7.63 25.61
C VAL A 141 -11.32 7.04 25.38
N LEU A 142 -11.56 6.41 24.22
CA LEU A 142 -12.86 5.81 23.92
C LEU A 142 -13.20 4.64 24.86
N GLU A 143 -12.24 3.79 25.19
CA GLU A 143 -12.43 2.67 26.13
C GLU A 143 -12.71 3.16 27.55
N THR A 144 -12.02 4.21 28.00
CA THR A 144 -12.25 4.83 29.31
C THR A 144 -13.64 5.46 29.39
N ALA A 145 -14.09 6.11 28.31
CA ALA A 145 -15.44 6.63 28.20
C ALA A 145 -16.49 5.51 28.24
N LEU A 146 -16.27 4.40 27.53
CA LEU A 146 -17.17 3.25 27.52
C LEU A 146 -17.26 2.58 28.90
N VAL A 147 -16.13 2.25 29.53
CA VAL A 147 -16.12 1.64 30.87
C VAL A 147 -16.75 2.59 31.89
N GLY A 148 -16.46 3.89 31.83
CA GLY A 148 -17.08 4.89 32.70
C GLY A 148 -18.59 4.98 32.54
N LEU A 149 -19.09 4.97 31.30
CA LEU A 149 -20.53 4.94 30.99
C LEU A 149 -21.17 3.64 31.46
N SER A 150 -20.52 2.49 31.29
CA SER A 150 -21.02 1.19 31.77
C SER A 150 -21.13 1.17 33.29
N ILE A 151 -20.11 1.65 34.01
CA ILE A 151 -20.13 1.75 35.47
C ILE A 151 -21.28 2.68 35.92
N ALA A 152 -21.43 3.86 35.29
CA ALA A 152 -22.52 4.78 35.59
C ALA A 152 -23.90 4.14 35.36
N LEU A 153 -24.04 3.37 34.28
CA LEU A 153 -25.30 2.70 33.95
C LEU A 153 -25.66 1.59 34.95
N TYR A 154 -24.69 0.80 35.42
CA TYR A 154 -24.91 -0.24 36.44
C TYR A 154 -25.03 0.30 37.86
N THR A 155 -24.65 1.56 38.10
CA THR A 155 -24.85 2.25 39.38
C THR A 155 -26.30 2.75 39.53
N HIS A 156 -27.03 2.87 38.41
CA HIS A 156 -28.45 3.22 38.37
C HIS A 156 -29.32 2.00 38.05
N THR A 157 -30.63 2.12 38.26
CA THR A 157 -31.59 1.07 37.91
C THR A 157 -31.57 0.83 36.39
N HIS A 158 -30.95 -0.27 35.96
CA HIS A 158 -30.86 -0.62 34.54
C HIS A 158 -31.85 -1.72 34.17
N LYS A 159 -32.37 -1.64 32.94
CA LYS A 159 -33.19 -2.71 32.37
C LYS A 159 -32.27 -3.81 31.87
N GLN A 160 -32.50 -5.05 32.30
CA GLN A 160 -31.91 -6.20 31.61
C GLN A 160 -32.43 -6.20 30.17
N PRO A 161 -31.56 -6.32 29.15
CA PRO A 161 -32.04 -6.62 27.81
C PRO A 161 -32.82 -7.94 27.93
N ALA A 162 -34.01 -8.06 27.36
CA ALA A 162 -34.69 -9.34 27.26
C ALA A 162 -35.38 -9.35 25.90
N LEU A 163 -35.23 -10.46 25.17
CA LEU A 163 -35.70 -10.57 23.78
C LEU A 163 -37.24 -10.55 23.70
N HIS A 164 -37.93 -10.93 24.78
CA HIS A 164 -39.39 -10.89 24.89
C HIS A 164 -39.84 -10.07 26.09
N SER A 165 -40.73 -9.12 25.81
CA SER A 165 -41.43 -8.18 26.70
C SER A 165 -42.19 -8.79 27.90
N SER A 166 -41.99 -10.06 28.27
CA SER A 166 -42.88 -10.74 29.24
C SER A 166 -42.40 -10.73 30.69
N LYS A 167 -41.12 -10.47 31.00
CA LYS A 167 -40.66 -10.28 32.38
C LYS A 167 -39.56 -9.23 32.44
N GLU A 168 -39.99 -7.97 32.47
CA GLU A 168 -39.12 -6.82 32.78
C GLU A 168 -38.75 -6.87 34.29
N SER A 169 -37.76 -7.65 34.69
CA SER A 169 -37.23 -7.57 36.05
C SER A 169 -36.20 -6.46 36.14
N MET A 170 -36.53 -5.37 36.83
CA MET A 170 -35.56 -4.36 37.24
C MET A 170 -34.62 -4.99 38.28
N SER A 171 -33.38 -5.27 37.91
CA SER A 171 -32.36 -5.71 38.86
C SER A 171 -31.64 -4.49 39.43
N PHE A 172 -31.54 -4.41 40.75
CA PHE A 172 -30.71 -3.43 41.45
C PHE A 172 -29.36 -4.08 41.77
N GLY A 173 -28.28 -3.55 41.19
CA GLY A 173 -26.92 -4.00 41.43
C GLY A 173 -26.28 -4.74 40.25
N MET A 174 -24.94 -4.69 40.24
CA MET A 174 -24.06 -5.25 39.23
C MET A 174 -24.05 -6.78 39.30
N THR A 175 -24.43 -7.44 38.21
CA THR A 175 -24.36 -8.91 38.13
C THR A 175 -22.91 -9.37 37.93
N SER A 176 -22.59 -10.60 38.34
CA SER A 176 -21.23 -11.16 38.19
C SER A 176 -20.74 -11.18 36.74
N TRP A 177 -21.66 -11.22 35.76
CA TRP A 177 -21.36 -11.21 34.33
C TRP A 177 -21.02 -9.80 33.82
N GLU A 178 -21.81 -8.80 34.22
CA GLU A 178 -21.50 -7.38 33.95
C GLU A 178 -20.18 -6.96 34.61
N ALA A 179 -19.85 -7.55 35.77
CA ALA A 179 -18.55 -7.41 36.40
C ALA A 179 -17.40 -8.01 35.58
N GLY A 180 -17.62 -9.15 34.94
CA GLY A 180 -16.67 -9.73 33.99
C GLY A 180 -16.39 -8.81 32.80
N GLU A 181 -17.42 -8.20 32.21
CA GLU A 181 -17.27 -7.28 31.09
C GLU A 181 -16.48 -6.02 31.46
N ILE A 182 -16.77 -5.42 32.63
CA ILE A 182 -16.03 -4.27 33.13
C ILE A 182 -14.57 -4.63 33.45
N ALA A 183 -14.33 -5.78 34.08
CA ALA A 183 -12.97 -6.22 34.42
C ALA A 183 -12.10 -6.39 33.16
N ILE A 184 -12.63 -6.97 32.09
CA ILE A 184 -11.92 -7.08 30.81
C ILE A 184 -11.72 -5.69 30.17
N GLY A 185 -12.70 -4.79 30.27
CA GLY A 185 -12.57 -3.41 29.82
C GLY A 185 -11.43 -2.66 30.54
N ILE A 186 -11.34 -2.78 31.86
CA ILE A 186 -10.25 -2.20 32.66
C ILE A 186 -8.90 -2.81 32.27
N LEU A 187 -8.83 -4.14 32.12
CA LEU A 187 -7.63 -4.83 31.64
C LEU A 187 -7.17 -4.28 30.29
N ARG A 188 -8.10 -4.04 29.36
CA ARG A 188 -7.79 -3.45 28.04
C ARG A 188 -7.24 -2.03 28.16
N ILE A 189 -7.81 -1.19 29.02
CA ILE A 189 -7.28 0.17 29.27
C ILE A 189 -5.85 0.10 29.79
N ILE A 190 -5.56 -0.81 30.74
CA ILE A 190 -4.20 -1.02 31.26
C ILE A 190 -3.23 -1.42 30.14
N LEU A 191 -3.61 -2.35 29.27
CA LEU A 191 -2.79 -2.77 28.14
C LEU A 191 -2.53 -1.63 27.14
N LEU A 192 -3.53 -0.79 26.86
CA LEU A 192 -3.38 0.38 25.99
C LEU A 192 -2.48 1.46 26.61
N LEU A 193 -2.63 1.73 27.90
CA LEU A 193 -1.74 2.65 28.62
C LEU A 193 -0.31 2.13 28.64
N ALA A 194 -0.11 0.82 28.83
CA ALA A 194 1.20 0.21 28.74
C ALA A 194 1.83 0.38 27.33
N LEU A 195 1.06 0.22 26.24
CA LEU A 195 1.53 0.49 24.87
C LEU A 195 1.98 1.94 24.69
N ILE A 196 1.21 2.89 25.22
CA ILE A 196 1.52 4.34 25.16
C ILE A 196 2.78 4.65 25.95
N VAL A 197 2.89 4.15 27.19
CA VAL A 197 4.03 4.38 28.08
C VAL A 197 5.30 3.79 27.48
N PHE A 198 5.26 2.53 27.02
CA PHE A 198 6.42 1.91 26.37
C PHE A 198 6.83 2.65 25.10
N TYR A 199 5.89 3.19 24.32
CA TYR A 199 6.23 4.02 23.17
C TYR A 199 6.96 5.30 23.56
N ILE A 200 6.49 6.02 24.58
CA ILE A 200 7.14 7.25 25.05
C ILE A 200 8.55 6.94 25.57
N ILE A 201 8.71 5.85 26.33
CA ILE A 201 9.99 5.45 26.91
C ILE A 201 11.00 5.03 25.84
N PHE A 202 10.60 4.18 24.89
CA PHE A 202 11.55 3.59 23.94
C PHE A 202 11.71 4.38 22.65
N ALA A 203 10.72 5.17 22.23
CA ALA A 203 10.78 5.92 20.97
C ALA A 203 10.98 7.43 21.18
N VAL A 204 10.35 8.06 22.18
CA VAL A 204 10.36 9.53 22.32
C VAL A 204 11.54 10.02 23.16
N LEU A 205 11.80 9.41 24.32
CA LEU A 205 12.88 9.85 25.22
C LEU A 205 14.28 9.72 24.59
N PRO A 206 14.65 8.59 23.95
CA PRO A 206 15.96 8.46 23.31
C PRO A 206 16.10 9.36 22.09
N GLY A 207 15.01 9.60 21.36
CA GLY A 207 14.98 10.53 20.23
C GLY A 207 15.27 11.97 20.65
N ARG A 208 14.69 12.42 21.77
CA ARG A 208 14.97 13.77 22.32
C ARG A 208 16.38 13.91 22.86
N ALA A 209 16.93 12.89 23.52
CA ALA A 209 18.32 12.90 23.98
C ALA A 209 19.29 13.05 22.79
N ARG A 210 19.09 12.28 21.71
CA ARG A 210 19.91 12.36 20.48
C ARG A 210 19.73 13.69 19.72
N ALA A 211 18.53 14.27 19.74
CA ALA A 211 18.26 15.58 19.15
C ALA A 211 18.90 16.73 19.96
N GLY A 212 18.99 16.58 21.28
CA GLY A 212 19.74 17.49 22.17
C GLY A 212 21.24 17.43 21.93
N ASP A 213 21.80 16.23 21.76
CA ASP A 213 23.22 16.05 21.46
C ASP A 213 23.63 16.61 20.09
N SER A 214 22.75 16.54 19.09
CA SER A 214 23.02 17.11 17.76
C SER A 214 23.00 18.65 17.72
N GLY A 215 22.37 19.30 18.71
CA GLY A 215 22.48 20.74 18.93
C GLY A 215 23.80 21.16 19.61
N ASN A 216 24.58 20.21 20.13
CA ASN A 216 25.81 20.46 20.88
C ASN A 216 27.08 19.96 20.15
N ILE A 217 26.98 19.57 18.89
CA ILE A 217 28.12 19.18 18.03
C ILE A 217 28.80 20.44 17.47
N GLY A 218 29.23 21.32 18.37
CA GLY A 218 30.20 22.37 18.12
C GLY A 218 31.54 22.10 18.82
N GLU A 219 31.56 21.28 19.88
CA GLU A 219 32.75 21.09 20.71
C GLU A 219 32.84 19.64 21.18
N THR A 220 33.44 18.78 20.36
CA THR A 220 34.22 17.57 20.76
C THR A 220 34.55 16.78 19.50
N THR A 221 35.25 17.42 18.55
CA THR A 221 36.13 16.68 17.66
C THR A 221 37.24 16.08 18.51
N SER A 222 37.29 14.75 18.56
CA SER A 222 38.34 13.98 19.22
C SER A 222 39.70 14.40 18.65
N LEU A 223 40.49 15.07 19.47
CA LEU A 223 41.80 15.67 19.15
C LEU A 223 42.93 14.63 19.16
N LEU A 224 42.67 13.45 18.60
CA LEU A 224 43.64 12.35 18.43
C LEU A 224 43.28 11.53 17.18
N ASP A 225 42.99 12.20 16.06
CA ASP A 225 43.29 11.59 14.76
C ASP A 225 44.35 12.44 14.07
N SER A 226 45.30 11.72 13.48
CA SER A 226 46.67 12.14 13.28
C SER A 226 46.75 13.27 12.27
N ALA A 227 47.49 14.31 12.61
CA ALA A 227 47.89 15.34 11.70
C ALA A 227 48.66 14.73 10.52
N ASP A 228 48.17 14.94 9.29
CA ASP A 228 48.99 15.14 8.11
C ASP A 228 48.27 16.04 7.11
N HIS A 229 48.62 17.33 7.23
CA HIS A 229 48.63 18.42 6.25
C HIS A 229 47.64 18.43 5.06
N GLU A 230 46.75 19.44 5.10
CA GLU A 230 46.28 20.17 3.92
C GLU A 230 47.44 20.89 3.22
N ILE A 231 47.61 20.70 1.90
CA ILE A 231 47.99 21.77 0.96
C ILE A 231 47.30 21.52 -0.40
N GLY A 232 46.50 22.49 -0.84
CA GLY A 232 46.57 23.06 -2.19
C GLY A 232 46.08 22.25 -3.39
N SER A 233 45.02 22.78 -3.99
CA SER A 233 44.66 22.58 -5.40
C SER A 233 45.87 22.68 -6.34
N ALA A 234 46.13 21.61 -7.12
CA ALA A 234 46.87 21.70 -8.38
C ALA A 234 46.50 20.52 -9.30
N ASN A 235 46.00 20.86 -10.50
CA ASN A 235 45.88 19.96 -11.64
C ASN A 235 47.24 19.32 -11.94
N THR A 236 47.33 17.99 -11.95
CA THR A 236 48.46 17.32 -12.61
C THR A 236 48.00 16.02 -13.28
N HIS A 237 48.14 15.99 -14.60
CA HIS A 237 48.10 14.79 -15.42
C HIS A 237 49.14 13.77 -14.93
N ALA A 238 48.76 12.49 -14.81
CA ALA A 238 49.72 11.40 -14.64
C ALA A 238 49.60 10.42 -15.81
N ASN A 239 50.60 10.52 -16.68
CA ASN A 239 50.98 9.56 -17.70
C ASN A 239 51.54 8.28 -17.02
N SER A 240 51.34 7.16 -17.70
CA SER A 240 52.21 5.97 -17.79
C SER A 240 53.35 5.82 -16.75
N SER A 241 53.33 4.73 -15.97
CA SER A 241 54.57 4.06 -15.59
C SER A 241 54.38 2.54 -15.50
N TYR A 242 55.28 1.85 -16.19
CA TYR A 242 55.33 0.44 -16.52
C TYR A 242 56.20 -0.29 -15.49
N GLY A 243 55.76 -1.47 -15.03
CA GLY A 243 56.63 -2.51 -14.46
C GLY A 243 57.19 -2.31 -13.05
N SER A 244 56.57 -2.97 -12.06
CA SER A 244 57.31 -3.64 -10.98
C SER A 244 56.44 -4.71 -10.33
N THR A 245 56.92 -5.95 -10.33
CA THR A 245 56.30 -7.10 -9.68
C THR A 245 56.77 -7.18 -8.24
N HIS A 246 55.87 -6.95 -7.28
CA HIS A 246 56.07 -7.32 -5.88
C HIS A 246 54.97 -8.29 -5.44
N PRO A 247 55.28 -9.50 -4.97
CA PRO A 247 54.28 -10.40 -4.40
C PRO A 247 54.12 -10.02 -2.91
N VAL A 248 53.05 -9.31 -2.58
CA VAL A 248 52.67 -9.09 -1.18
C VAL A 248 51.49 -10.00 -0.88
N SER A 249 51.77 -11.09 -0.17
CA SER A 249 50.75 -11.86 0.54
C SER A 249 50.21 -11.00 1.67
N GLY A 250 49.03 -10.45 1.47
CA GLY A 250 48.23 -9.78 2.49
C GLY A 250 46.79 -9.79 2.00
N GLU A 251 45.87 -10.30 2.80
CA GLU A 251 44.44 -10.25 2.52
C GLU A 251 44.04 -8.80 2.24
N HIS A 252 43.73 -8.51 0.97
CA HIS A 252 43.07 -7.27 0.61
C HIS A 252 41.65 -7.34 1.16
N SER A 253 41.42 -6.73 2.33
CA SER A 253 40.11 -6.20 2.64
C SER A 253 39.79 -5.14 1.59
N CYS A 254 38.92 -5.50 0.65
CA CYS A 254 38.32 -4.55 -0.28
C CYS A 254 37.79 -3.38 0.55
N SER A 255 38.34 -2.19 0.32
CA SER A 255 37.71 -0.95 0.76
C SER A 255 36.38 -0.82 0.03
N ASP A 256 35.30 -1.11 0.73
CA ASP A 256 33.88 -1.06 0.31
C ASP A 256 33.39 0.35 -0.11
N GLY A 257 34.29 1.28 -0.46
CA GLY A 257 33.99 2.69 -0.71
C GLY A 257 33.92 3.12 -2.18
N ALA A 258 34.49 2.36 -3.12
CA ALA A 258 34.49 2.75 -4.55
C ALA A 258 33.41 1.97 -5.32
N LEU A 259 32.21 2.53 -5.38
CA LEU A 259 31.11 1.96 -6.16
C LEU A 259 31.41 2.04 -7.67
N PRO A 260 31.26 0.96 -8.45
CA PRO A 260 31.40 1.02 -9.90
C PRO A 260 30.34 1.97 -10.50
N ALA A 261 30.73 2.74 -11.52
CA ALA A 261 29.93 3.77 -12.21
C ALA A 261 28.62 3.28 -12.88
N ARG A 262 28.20 2.04 -12.61
CA ARG A 262 27.00 1.40 -13.16
C ARG A 262 26.19 0.69 -12.08
N SER A 263 25.79 1.40 -11.04
CA SER A 263 24.82 0.87 -10.07
C SER A 263 23.40 0.96 -10.66
N ARG A 264 22.82 -0.20 -11.01
CA ARG A 264 21.38 -0.34 -11.21
C ARG A 264 20.72 -0.27 -9.82
N PRO A 265 19.57 0.42 -9.63
CA PRO A 265 18.90 0.44 -8.34
C PRO A 265 18.54 -1.00 -7.91
N THR A 266 19.21 -1.48 -6.86
CA THR A 266 19.17 -2.86 -6.38
C THR A 266 17.90 -3.21 -5.60
N GLY A 267 17.01 -2.25 -5.34
CA GLY A 267 15.72 -2.48 -4.68
C GLY A 267 14.57 -1.73 -5.36
N ALA A 268 13.34 -2.19 -5.18
CA ALA A 268 12.19 -1.31 -5.33
C ALA A 268 12.29 -0.30 -4.17
N PRO A 269 12.32 1.03 -4.43
CA PRO A 269 12.26 1.96 -3.31
C PRO A 269 10.95 1.66 -2.57
N SER A 270 11.03 1.42 -1.27
CA SER A 270 9.86 1.26 -0.39
C SER A 270 9.13 2.60 -0.32
N ARG A 271 8.50 2.99 -1.42
CA ARG A 271 7.78 4.24 -1.54
C ARG A 271 6.44 4.05 -0.86
N ASN A 272 6.10 5.01 -0.02
CA ASN A 272 4.74 5.10 0.48
C ASN A 272 3.81 5.26 -0.73
N TRP A 273 2.64 4.61 -0.75
CA TRP A 273 1.70 4.71 -1.88
C TRP A 273 1.37 6.17 -2.23
N TRP A 274 1.33 7.04 -1.21
CA TRP A 274 1.16 8.47 -1.36
C TRP A 274 2.34 9.18 -2.03
N GLU A 275 3.59 8.81 -1.74
CA GLU A 275 4.77 9.33 -2.45
C GLU A 275 4.74 8.92 -3.92
N TYR A 276 4.30 7.69 -4.18
CA TYR A 276 4.11 7.20 -5.53
C TYR A 276 3.06 8.05 -6.26
N LEU A 277 1.86 8.17 -5.70
CA LEU A 277 0.77 8.97 -6.28
C LEU A 277 1.17 10.43 -6.51
N TRP A 278 1.89 11.04 -5.57
CA TRP A 278 2.32 12.43 -5.70
C TRP A 278 3.44 12.62 -6.73
N GLY A 279 4.33 11.63 -6.87
CA GLY A 279 5.29 11.57 -7.98
C GLY A 279 4.60 11.56 -9.35
N TYR A 280 3.44 10.90 -9.47
CA TYR A 280 2.64 10.92 -10.70
C TYR A 280 1.92 12.24 -10.96
N ARG A 281 1.77 13.12 -9.96
CA ARG A 281 1.20 14.46 -10.16
C ARG A 281 2.00 15.28 -11.17
N VAL A 282 3.30 15.02 -11.33
CA VAL A 282 4.15 15.68 -12.33
C VAL A 282 3.71 15.37 -13.76
N PHE A 283 3.09 14.22 -14.00
CA PHE A 283 2.58 13.83 -15.32
C PHE A 283 1.15 14.35 -15.60
N PHE A 284 0.41 14.76 -14.57
CA PHE A 284 -0.95 15.29 -14.71
C PHE A 284 -1.06 16.50 -15.67
N PRO A 285 -0.13 17.48 -15.66
CA PRO A 285 -0.12 18.56 -16.65
C PRO A 285 0.11 18.11 -18.10
N TYR A 286 0.74 16.95 -18.31
CA TYR A 286 0.97 16.38 -19.63
C TYR A 286 -0.26 15.60 -20.13
N LEU A 287 -1.03 15.00 -19.21
CA LEU A 287 -2.31 14.35 -19.51
C LEU A 287 -3.44 15.35 -19.77
N TRP A 288 -3.43 16.48 -19.08
CA TRP A 288 -4.49 17.47 -19.22
C TRP A 288 -4.33 18.24 -20.55
N PRO A 289 -5.33 18.19 -21.45
CA PRO A 289 -5.27 18.91 -22.73
C PRO A 289 -5.54 20.41 -22.51
N SER A 290 -4.59 21.14 -21.94
CA SER A 290 -4.70 22.58 -21.65
C SER A 290 -4.87 23.42 -22.92
N LYS A 291 -4.28 22.98 -24.04
CA LYS A 291 -4.27 23.70 -25.32
C LYS A 291 -5.63 23.70 -26.03
N ASN A 292 -6.49 22.68 -25.81
CA ASN A 292 -7.72 22.47 -26.58
C ASN A 292 -8.96 22.36 -25.68
N ARG A 293 -9.83 23.40 -25.72
CA ARG A 293 -11.10 23.43 -24.98
C ARG A 293 -12.04 22.25 -25.30
N ARG A 294 -12.08 21.82 -26.57
CA ARG A 294 -12.88 20.65 -26.98
C ARG A 294 -12.48 19.38 -26.22
N LEU A 295 -11.18 19.11 -26.11
CA LEU A 295 -10.67 17.94 -25.40
C LEU A 295 -10.97 18.02 -23.89
N GLN A 296 -10.95 19.21 -23.29
CA GLN A 296 -11.33 19.39 -21.88
C GLN A 296 -12.80 19.03 -21.64
N VAL A 297 -13.70 19.44 -22.53
CA VAL A 297 -15.12 19.06 -22.45
C VAL A 297 -15.28 17.54 -22.59
N LEU A 298 -14.56 16.90 -23.52
CA LEU A 298 -14.58 15.44 -23.64
C LEU A 298 -14.15 14.74 -22.36
N VAL A 299 -13.09 15.22 -21.70
CA VAL A 299 -12.62 14.67 -20.41
C VAL A 299 -13.72 14.76 -19.35
N VAL A 300 -14.36 15.92 -19.20
CA VAL A 300 -15.45 16.11 -18.23
C VAL A 300 -16.65 15.20 -18.54
N VAL A 301 -17.04 15.09 -19.82
CA VAL A 301 -18.12 14.19 -20.25
C VAL A 301 -17.78 12.74 -19.92
N CYS A 302 -16.53 12.30 -20.14
CA CYS A 302 -16.09 10.97 -19.77
C CYS A 302 -16.22 10.71 -18.26
N PHE A 303 -15.85 11.67 -17.41
CA PHE A 303 -16.04 11.55 -15.96
C PHE A 303 -17.52 11.47 -15.54
N LEU A 304 -18.40 12.25 -16.19
CA LEU A 304 -19.83 12.17 -15.95
C LEU A 304 -20.41 10.81 -16.37
N ILE A 305 -19.96 10.26 -17.51
CA ILE A 305 -20.36 8.92 -17.94
C ILE A 305 -19.89 7.88 -16.93
N VAL A 306 -18.67 7.97 -16.42
CA VAL A 306 -18.16 7.05 -15.38
C VAL A 306 -19.05 7.10 -14.15
N LEU A 307 -19.44 8.29 -13.68
CA LEU A 307 -20.33 8.44 -12.53
C LEU A 307 -21.70 7.80 -12.80
N ALA A 308 -22.28 8.03 -13.98
CA ALA A 308 -23.52 7.39 -14.39
C ALA A 308 -23.42 5.86 -14.43
N GLN A 309 -22.30 5.31 -14.92
CA GLN A 309 -22.05 3.86 -14.93
C GLN A 309 -22.08 3.26 -13.52
N ARG A 310 -21.54 3.96 -12.50
CA ARG A 310 -21.53 3.47 -11.11
C ARG A 310 -22.93 3.44 -10.52
N VAL A 311 -23.75 4.46 -10.80
CA VAL A 311 -25.17 4.48 -10.41
C VAL A 311 -25.91 3.29 -11.02
N VAL A 312 -25.71 3.02 -12.32
CA VAL A 312 -26.32 1.87 -13.00
C VAL A 312 -25.85 0.55 -12.38
N ASN A 313 -24.56 0.42 -12.04
CA ASN A 313 -24.02 -0.78 -11.39
C ASN A 313 -24.73 -1.11 -10.07
N LEU A 314 -25.09 -0.10 -9.27
CA LEU A 314 -25.83 -0.27 -8.03
C LEU A 314 -27.33 -0.54 -8.25
N MET A 315 -27.92 0.03 -9.30
CA MET A 315 -29.34 -0.18 -9.62
C MET A 315 -29.65 -1.58 -10.13
N VAL A 316 -28.69 -2.27 -10.76
CA VAL A 316 -28.91 -3.60 -11.34
C VAL A 316 -29.26 -4.65 -10.27
N PRO A 317 -28.48 -4.87 -9.20
CA PRO A 317 -28.86 -5.80 -8.13
C PRO A 317 -30.18 -5.43 -7.45
N ASN A 318 -30.44 -4.14 -7.23
CA ASN A 318 -31.70 -3.66 -6.66
C ASN A 318 -32.90 -4.05 -7.56
N GLN A 319 -32.74 -3.90 -8.88
CA GLN A 319 -33.78 -4.28 -9.85
C GLN A 319 -34.02 -5.79 -9.86
N VAL A 320 -32.97 -6.61 -9.73
CA VAL A 320 -33.12 -8.07 -9.57
C VAL A 320 -33.92 -8.40 -8.31
N GLY A 321 -33.64 -7.74 -7.19
CA GLY A 321 -34.41 -7.89 -5.96
C GLY A 321 -35.90 -7.58 -6.14
N LYS A 322 -36.23 -6.50 -6.86
CA LYS A 322 -37.62 -6.15 -7.19
C LYS A 322 -38.31 -7.20 -8.05
N ILE A 323 -37.63 -7.72 -9.07
CA ILE A 323 -38.16 -8.78 -9.92
C ILE A 323 -38.48 -10.04 -9.10
N VAL A 324 -37.56 -10.45 -8.21
CA VAL A 324 -37.77 -11.61 -7.33
C VAL A 324 -38.94 -11.38 -6.38
N ASN A 325 -39.07 -10.18 -5.80
CA ASN A 325 -40.18 -9.84 -4.91
C ASN A 325 -41.53 -9.83 -5.65
N GLU A 326 -41.60 -9.28 -6.86
CA GLU A 326 -42.81 -9.30 -7.69
C GLU A 326 -43.22 -10.72 -8.11
N LEU A 327 -42.24 -11.60 -8.38
CA LEU A 327 -42.46 -13.02 -8.68
C LEU A 327 -42.93 -13.81 -7.45
N ALA A 328 -42.47 -13.42 -6.25
CA ALA A 328 -42.85 -14.07 -5.00
C ALA A 328 -44.24 -13.65 -4.49
N ASP A 329 -44.76 -12.50 -4.94
CA ASP A 329 -46.03 -11.97 -4.45
C ASP A 329 -47.22 -12.75 -5.03
N LYS A 330 -48.09 -13.26 -4.14
CA LYS A 330 -49.21 -14.16 -4.49
C LYS A 330 -50.32 -13.48 -5.33
N LYS A 331 -50.24 -12.16 -5.53
CA LYS A 331 -51.25 -11.35 -6.24
C LYS A 331 -51.16 -11.40 -7.77
N GLY A 332 -50.25 -12.19 -8.36
CA GLY A 332 -50.25 -12.44 -9.80
C GLY A 332 -49.93 -11.20 -10.66
N GLY A 333 -49.09 -10.29 -10.14
CA GLY A 333 -48.55 -9.18 -10.92
C GLY A 333 -47.64 -9.71 -12.02
N LYS A 334 -47.83 -9.25 -13.26
CA LYS A 334 -47.00 -9.61 -14.41
C LYS A 334 -45.68 -8.79 -14.39
N PRO A 335 -44.49 -9.36 -14.09
CA PRO A 335 -43.25 -8.60 -13.85
C PRO A 335 -42.56 -8.08 -15.14
N TRP A 336 -43.30 -7.96 -16.25
CA TRP A 336 -42.73 -7.60 -17.55
C TRP A 336 -42.07 -6.22 -17.55
N LYS A 337 -42.65 -5.25 -16.83
CA LYS A 337 -42.06 -3.90 -16.71
C LYS A 337 -40.70 -3.95 -16.01
N ALA A 338 -40.61 -4.69 -14.90
CA ALA A 338 -39.39 -4.82 -14.13
C ALA A 338 -38.28 -5.54 -14.93
N ILE A 339 -38.65 -6.55 -15.72
CA ILE A 339 -37.73 -7.29 -16.59
C ILE A 339 -37.20 -6.42 -17.74
N ILE A 340 -38.06 -5.63 -18.40
CA ILE A 340 -37.63 -4.73 -19.48
C ILE A 340 -36.62 -3.70 -18.96
N ILE A 341 -36.90 -3.11 -17.78
CA ILE A 341 -36.00 -2.15 -17.13
C ILE A 341 -34.66 -2.84 -16.76
N PHE A 342 -34.70 -4.07 -16.26
CA PHE A 342 -33.48 -4.83 -15.98
C PHE A 342 -32.65 -5.10 -17.23
N ILE A 343 -33.26 -5.51 -18.35
CA ILE A 343 -32.56 -5.72 -19.62
C ILE A 343 -31.92 -4.41 -20.09
N PHE A 344 -32.63 -3.30 -20.00
CA PHE A 344 -32.09 -1.98 -20.33
C PHE A 344 -30.88 -1.62 -19.45
N TYR A 345 -31.00 -1.77 -18.12
CA TYR A 345 -29.87 -1.54 -17.23
C TYR A 345 -28.71 -2.46 -17.53
N ARG A 346 -28.94 -3.74 -17.82
CA ARG A 346 -27.90 -4.70 -18.15
C ARG A 346 -27.18 -4.36 -19.46
N PHE A 347 -27.89 -3.83 -20.45
CA PHE A 347 -27.32 -3.35 -21.71
C PHE A 347 -26.45 -2.09 -21.52
N VAL A 348 -26.86 -1.22 -20.59
CA VAL A 348 -26.14 0.01 -20.23
C VAL A 348 -24.95 -0.28 -19.30
N GLN A 349 -25.04 -1.34 -18.48
CA GLN A 349 -24.09 -1.69 -17.43
C GLN A 349 -22.75 -2.23 -17.95
N GLY A 350 -21.67 -1.88 -17.25
CA GLY A 350 -20.36 -2.52 -17.39
C GLY A 350 -19.41 -1.80 -18.33
N ASN A 351 -18.15 -2.24 -18.33
CA ASN A 351 -17.11 -1.68 -19.20
C ASN A 351 -17.35 -2.00 -20.69
N ASN A 352 -18.02 -3.12 -20.96
CA ASN A 352 -18.45 -3.54 -22.30
C ASN A 352 -19.91 -3.16 -22.61
N GLY A 353 -20.61 -2.50 -21.68
CA GLY A 353 -21.95 -1.97 -21.93
C GLY A 353 -21.92 -0.71 -22.80
N LEU A 354 -23.10 -0.22 -23.20
CA LEU A 354 -23.20 0.94 -24.09
C LEU A 354 -22.45 2.17 -23.54
N LEU A 355 -22.63 2.51 -22.26
CA LEU A 355 -21.93 3.64 -21.65
C LEU A 355 -20.42 3.43 -21.61
N GLY A 356 -19.96 2.19 -21.43
CA GLY A 356 -18.54 1.85 -21.42
C GLY A 356 -17.90 2.01 -22.79
N ALA A 357 -18.59 1.54 -23.83
CA ALA A 357 -18.17 1.70 -25.23
C ALA A 357 -18.13 3.17 -25.65
N ILE A 358 -19.16 3.96 -25.31
CA ILE A 358 -19.21 5.40 -25.59
C ILE A 358 -18.05 6.12 -24.89
N ARG A 359 -17.87 5.88 -23.58
CA ARG A 359 -16.76 6.45 -22.81
C ARG A 359 -15.41 6.09 -23.43
N SER A 360 -15.19 4.82 -23.75
CA SER A 360 -13.94 4.33 -24.35
C SER A 360 -13.66 5.05 -25.67
N THR A 361 -14.67 5.17 -26.53
CA THR A 361 -14.56 5.86 -27.83
C THR A 361 -14.24 7.35 -27.65
N LEU A 362 -14.92 8.04 -26.73
CA LEU A 362 -14.66 9.44 -26.41
C LEU A 362 -13.28 9.66 -25.78
N TRP A 363 -12.71 8.64 -25.14
CA TRP A 363 -11.41 8.72 -24.50
C TRP A 363 -10.23 8.56 -25.48
N ILE A 364 -10.40 7.83 -26.59
CA ILE A 364 -9.36 7.63 -27.62
C ILE A 364 -8.63 8.94 -28.00
N PRO A 365 -9.31 10.05 -28.40
CA PRO A 365 -8.61 11.27 -28.78
C PRO A 365 -7.81 11.91 -27.63
N VAL A 366 -8.27 11.75 -26.39
CA VAL A 366 -7.56 12.23 -25.19
C VAL A 366 -6.30 11.39 -24.98
N THR A 367 -6.40 10.06 -25.05
CA THR A 367 -5.25 9.15 -24.94
C THR A 367 -4.20 9.44 -26.01
N GLN A 368 -4.61 9.68 -27.26
CA GLN A 368 -3.70 10.00 -28.37
C GLN A 368 -3.01 11.34 -28.18
N TYR A 369 -3.73 12.36 -27.71
CA TYR A 369 -3.14 13.67 -27.38
C TYR A 369 -2.08 13.54 -26.29
N SER A 370 -2.39 12.83 -25.20
CA SER A 370 -1.48 12.59 -24.08
C SER A 370 -0.24 11.81 -24.51
N TYR A 371 -0.41 10.77 -25.33
CA TYR A 371 0.70 9.98 -25.87
C TYR A 371 1.65 10.85 -26.70
N ARG A 372 1.12 11.70 -27.58
CA ARG A 372 1.92 12.60 -28.42
C ARG A 372 2.71 13.59 -27.58
N GLU A 373 2.05 14.31 -26.66
CA GLU A 373 2.72 15.34 -25.85
C GLU A 373 3.79 14.72 -24.93
N LEU A 374 3.53 13.54 -24.35
CA LEU A 374 4.50 12.85 -23.50
C LEU A 374 5.69 12.32 -24.31
N SER A 375 5.45 11.70 -25.47
CA SER A 375 6.50 11.13 -26.31
C SER A 375 7.41 12.21 -26.90
N VAL A 376 6.82 13.32 -27.37
CA VAL A 376 7.58 14.47 -27.89
C VAL A 376 8.42 15.10 -26.77
N ALA A 377 7.81 15.39 -25.62
CA ALA A 377 8.54 15.98 -24.50
C ALA A 377 9.69 15.07 -23.99
N ALA A 378 9.47 13.76 -23.95
CA ALA A 378 10.51 12.80 -23.58
C ALA A 378 11.64 12.73 -24.60
N PHE A 379 11.32 12.76 -25.90
CA PHE A 379 12.32 12.78 -26.97
C PHE A 379 13.15 14.07 -26.96
N GLU A 380 12.49 15.23 -26.88
CA GLU A 380 13.13 16.54 -26.75
C GLU A 380 14.04 16.60 -25.53
N HIS A 381 13.57 16.06 -24.38
CA HIS A 381 14.39 16.01 -23.19
C HIS A 381 15.63 15.14 -23.39
N VAL A 382 15.49 13.91 -23.88
CA VAL A 382 16.62 13.00 -24.13
C VAL A 382 17.65 13.65 -25.07
N HIS A 383 17.21 14.40 -26.09
CA HIS A 383 18.11 15.09 -27.01
C HIS A 383 18.80 16.32 -26.39
N SER A 384 18.20 16.93 -25.37
CA SER A 384 18.78 18.08 -24.65
C SER A 384 19.82 17.71 -23.60
N LEU A 385 20.08 16.42 -23.36
CA LEU A 385 21.08 15.96 -22.37
C LEU A 385 22.52 16.14 -22.86
N SER A 386 23.47 16.13 -21.91
CA SER A 386 24.90 16.29 -22.21
C SER A 386 25.45 15.15 -23.07
N LEU A 387 26.51 15.45 -23.82
CA LEU A 387 27.24 14.45 -24.61
C LEU A 387 27.73 13.27 -23.74
N ASP A 388 28.19 13.55 -22.51
CA ASP A 388 28.60 12.51 -21.55
C ASP A 388 27.50 11.50 -21.23
N PHE A 389 26.23 11.94 -21.19
CA PHE A 389 25.09 11.03 -21.00
C PHE A 389 24.93 10.10 -22.20
N HIS A 390 25.04 10.64 -23.42
CA HIS A 390 24.91 9.88 -24.65
C HIS A 390 26.07 8.90 -24.87
N LEU A 391 27.30 9.25 -24.45
CA LEU A 391 28.47 8.36 -24.53
C LEU A 391 28.47 7.30 -23.40
N GLY A 392 27.96 7.63 -22.21
CA GLY A 392 27.96 6.73 -21.05
C GLY A 392 26.87 5.64 -21.04
N LYS A 393 25.82 5.77 -21.87
CA LYS A 393 24.67 4.85 -21.93
C LYS A 393 24.58 4.14 -23.28
N LYS A 394 24.16 2.87 -23.28
CA LYS A 394 23.91 2.13 -24.51
C LYS A 394 22.67 2.73 -25.20
N THR A 395 22.80 3.21 -26.43
CA THR A 395 21.69 3.83 -27.20
C THR A 395 20.43 2.96 -27.23
N GLY A 396 20.60 1.63 -27.36
CA GLY A 396 19.47 0.69 -27.31
C GLY A 396 18.73 0.64 -25.97
N GLU A 397 19.43 0.83 -24.84
CA GLU A 397 18.79 0.91 -23.51
C GLU A 397 17.94 2.19 -23.40
N VAL A 398 18.45 3.32 -23.91
CA VAL A 398 17.75 4.62 -23.90
C VAL A 398 16.51 4.58 -24.80
N LEU A 399 16.63 4.05 -26.02
CA LEU A 399 15.51 3.95 -26.95
C LEU A 399 14.43 2.97 -26.44
N SER A 400 14.85 1.85 -25.83
CA SER A 400 13.93 0.93 -25.15
C SER A 400 13.21 1.60 -23.99
N ALA A 401 13.90 2.43 -23.20
CA ALA A 401 13.28 3.18 -22.10
C ALA A 401 12.27 4.22 -22.60
N LEU A 402 12.59 4.93 -23.68
CA LEU A 402 11.69 5.88 -24.32
C LEU A 402 10.42 5.20 -24.86
N GLY A 403 10.57 4.05 -25.53
CA GLY A 403 9.44 3.25 -26.02
C GLY A 403 8.54 2.71 -24.89
N LYS A 404 9.13 2.37 -23.73
CA LYS A 404 8.38 1.98 -22.52
C LYS A 404 7.60 3.13 -21.89
N GLY A 405 7.88 4.39 -22.26
CA GLY A 405 7.15 5.57 -21.77
C GLY A 405 5.63 5.53 -22.05
N ASN A 406 5.19 4.82 -23.10
CA ASN A 406 3.76 4.61 -23.39
C ASN A 406 3.01 3.93 -22.22
N SER A 407 3.69 3.07 -21.48
CA SER A 407 3.10 2.38 -20.32
C SER A 407 2.56 3.34 -19.25
N ILE A 408 3.10 4.56 -19.17
CA ILE A 408 2.64 5.60 -18.25
C ILE A 408 1.20 6.03 -18.59
N ASN A 409 0.91 6.21 -19.88
CA ASN A 409 -0.43 6.61 -20.34
C ASN A 409 -1.46 5.52 -20.03
N THR A 410 -1.13 4.27 -20.36
CA THR A 410 -1.98 3.10 -20.04
C THR A 410 -2.18 2.92 -18.54
N PHE A 411 -1.13 3.11 -17.74
CA PHE A 411 -1.22 3.05 -16.28
C PHE A 411 -2.17 4.12 -15.72
N LEU A 412 -2.04 5.37 -16.17
CA LEU A 412 -2.89 6.47 -15.72
C LEU A 412 -4.36 6.27 -16.12
N GLU A 413 -4.61 5.75 -17.33
CA GLU A 413 -5.95 5.36 -17.77
C GLU A 413 -6.54 4.28 -16.85
N HIS A 414 -5.76 3.23 -16.56
CA HIS A 414 -6.18 2.14 -15.69
C HIS A 414 -6.50 2.61 -14.26
N VAL A 415 -5.63 3.45 -13.68
CA VAL A 415 -5.86 4.04 -12.35
C VAL A 415 -7.15 4.86 -12.34
N THR A 416 -7.34 5.72 -13.34
CA THR A 416 -8.47 6.68 -13.38
C THR A 416 -9.81 6.01 -13.63
N PHE A 417 -9.89 5.03 -14.53
CA PHE A 417 -11.17 4.44 -14.96
C PHE A 417 -11.48 3.08 -14.35
N GLN A 418 -10.49 2.40 -13.75
CA GLN A 418 -10.70 1.09 -13.14
C GLN A 418 -10.48 1.13 -11.62
N ILE A 419 -9.29 1.54 -11.17
CA ILE A 419 -8.93 1.48 -9.74
C ILE A 419 -9.74 2.47 -8.92
N VAL A 420 -9.74 3.76 -9.28
CA VAL A 420 -10.46 4.79 -8.51
C VAL A 420 -11.96 4.49 -8.43
N PRO A 421 -12.66 4.17 -9.53
CA PRO A 421 -14.08 3.86 -9.44
C PRO A 421 -14.37 2.57 -8.68
N MET A 422 -13.48 1.56 -8.72
CA MET A 422 -13.62 0.34 -7.93
C MET A 422 -13.58 0.64 -6.42
N LEU A 423 -12.69 1.54 -5.97
CA LEU A 423 -12.64 1.97 -4.57
C LEU A 423 -13.90 2.73 -4.15
N VAL A 424 -14.44 3.57 -5.04
CA VAL A 424 -15.71 4.28 -4.81
C VAL A 424 -16.86 3.28 -4.73
N ASP A 425 -16.95 2.33 -5.67
CA ASP A 425 -17.98 1.29 -5.67
C ASP A 425 -17.96 0.47 -4.37
N LEU A 426 -16.77 0.13 -3.88
CA LEU A 426 -16.61 -0.55 -2.59
C LEU A 426 -17.18 0.28 -1.43
N ALA A 427 -16.84 1.57 -1.35
CA ALA A 427 -17.34 2.45 -0.29
C ALA A 427 -18.86 2.61 -0.36
N VAL A 428 -19.42 2.78 -1.56
CA VAL A 428 -20.86 2.90 -1.77
C VAL A 428 -21.57 1.59 -1.46
N ALA A 429 -21.00 0.44 -1.80
CA ALA A 429 -21.57 -0.87 -1.45
C ALA A 429 -21.68 -1.04 0.07
N ILE A 430 -20.60 -0.77 0.83
CA ILE A 430 -20.63 -0.84 2.31
C ILE A 430 -21.70 0.11 2.88
N GLY A 431 -21.78 1.35 2.36
CA GLY A 431 -22.80 2.31 2.78
C GLY A 431 -24.23 1.86 2.46
N TYR A 432 -24.45 1.28 1.28
CA TYR A 432 -25.75 0.74 0.86
C TYR A 432 -26.20 -0.40 1.77
N PHE A 433 -25.33 -1.37 2.05
CA PHE A 433 -25.65 -2.49 2.96
C PHE A 433 -25.93 -2.03 4.39
N LEU A 434 -25.27 -0.96 4.86
CA LEU A 434 -25.49 -0.39 6.18
C LEU A 434 -26.92 0.18 6.33
N ILE A 435 -27.41 0.84 5.28
CA ILE A 435 -28.73 1.48 5.28
C ILE A 435 -29.84 0.43 5.05
N GLU A 436 -29.68 -0.46 4.07
CA GLU A 436 -30.75 -1.36 3.63
C GLU A 436 -30.85 -2.64 4.47
N PHE A 437 -29.72 -3.29 4.79
CA PHE A 437 -29.70 -4.65 5.36
C PHE A 437 -29.36 -4.71 6.84
N ASN A 438 -29.22 -3.57 7.54
CA ASN A 438 -28.81 -3.46 8.95
C ASN A 438 -27.29 -3.64 9.16
N ALA A 439 -26.78 -3.14 10.30
CA ALA A 439 -25.36 -3.00 10.57
C ALA A 439 -24.59 -4.34 10.69
N TYR A 440 -25.28 -5.46 10.90
CA TYR A 440 -24.67 -6.78 10.94
C TYR A 440 -24.09 -7.23 9.60
N TYR A 441 -24.88 -7.09 8.53
CA TYR A 441 -24.45 -7.49 7.19
C TYR A 441 -23.33 -6.57 6.69
N ALA A 442 -23.45 -5.27 6.95
CA ALA A 442 -22.39 -4.31 6.62
C ALA A 442 -21.06 -4.64 7.32
N LEU A 443 -21.12 -5.04 8.60
CA LEU A 443 -19.93 -5.45 9.35
C LEU A 443 -19.29 -6.72 8.78
N ALA A 444 -20.08 -7.77 8.50
CA ALA A 444 -19.58 -9.01 7.92
C ALA A 444 -18.92 -8.78 6.54
N ILE A 445 -19.57 -8.03 5.66
CA ILE A 445 -19.04 -7.69 4.32
C ILE A 445 -17.76 -6.86 4.44
N SER A 446 -17.72 -5.89 5.35
CA SER A 446 -16.52 -5.07 5.57
C SER A 446 -15.33 -5.92 6.03
N ILE A 447 -15.55 -6.92 6.90
CA ILE A 447 -14.50 -7.82 7.40
C ILE A 447 -13.94 -8.67 6.25
N ILE A 448 -14.82 -9.32 5.48
CA ILE A 448 -14.44 -10.17 4.35
C ILE A 448 -13.67 -9.35 3.32
N THR A 449 -14.19 -8.16 2.97
CA THR A 449 -13.60 -7.32 1.94
C THR A 449 -12.22 -6.80 2.35
N PHE A 450 -12.07 -6.38 3.61
CA PHE A 450 -10.76 -5.96 4.10
C PHE A 450 -9.75 -7.11 4.05
N TRP A 451 -10.11 -8.31 4.52
CA TRP A 451 -9.20 -9.46 4.49
C TRP A 451 -8.79 -9.81 3.06
N TYR A 452 -9.75 -9.80 2.13
CA TYR A 452 -9.50 -10.01 0.71
C TYR A 452 -8.48 -9.01 0.15
N ILE A 453 -8.68 -7.70 0.41
CA ILE A 453 -7.79 -6.64 -0.06
C ILE A 453 -6.40 -6.78 0.58
N TYR A 454 -6.33 -7.00 1.89
CA TYR A 454 -5.07 -7.13 2.62
C TYR A 454 -4.26 -8.31 2.10
N LEU A 455 -4.84 -9.51 2.02
CA LEU A 455 -4.17 -10.70 1.52
C LEU A 455 -3.72 -10.51 0.06
N THR A 456 -4.59 -9.93 -0.78
CA THR A 456 -4.27 -9.65 -2.19
C THR A 456 -3.07 -8.72 -2.31
N ILE A 457 -3.02 -7.61 -1.57
CA ILE A 457 -1.89 -6.66 -1.64
C ILE A 457 -0.59 -7.34 -1.18
N ARG A 458 -0.63 -8.13 -0.11
CA ARG A 458 0.55 -8.80 0.45
C ARG A 458 1.10 -9.86 -0.49
N MET A 459 0.23 -10.66 -1.08
CA MET A 459 0.61 -11.62 -2.11
C MET A 459 1.12 -10.92 -3.37
N ALA A 460 0.49 -9.83 -3.81
CA ALA A 460 0.91 -9.06 -4.98
C ALA A 460 2.30 -8.44 -4.81
N GLN A 461 2.63 -7.91 -3.63
CA GLN A 461 3.96 -7.39 -3.32
C GLN A 461 5.04 -8.48 -3.45
N ARG A 462 4.80 -9.65 -2.84
CA ARG A 462 5.70 -10.80 -2.95
C ARG A 462 5.81 -11.28 -4.40
N HIS A 463 4.68 -11.35 -5.12
CA HIS A 463 4.65 -11.76 -6.52
C HIS A 463 5.49 -10.84 -7.41
N ALA A 464 5.45 -9.53 -7.17
CA ALA A 464 6.26 -8.57 -7.90
C ALA A 464 7.78 -8.77 -7.70
N GLU A 465 8.20 -9.14 -6.49
CA GLU A 465 9.60 -9.49 -6.19
C GLU A 465 10.05 -10.75 -6.93
N ILE A 466 9.24 -11.82 -6.87
CA ILE A 466 9.53 -13.08 -7.58
C ILE A 466 9.59 -12.84 -9.10
N ARG A 467 8.66 -12.05 -9.64
CA ARG A 467 8.65 -11.70 -11.07
C ARG A 467 9.87 -10.89 -11.48
N ARG A 468 10.41 -10.07 -10.58
CA ARG A 468 11.66 -9.33 -10.84
C ARG A 468 12.86 -10.27 -10.97
N GLU A 469 12.93 -11.31 -10.14
CA GLU A 469 13.98 -12.33 -10.23
C GLU A 469 13.92 -13.08 -11.56
N MET A 470 12.72 -13.51 -11.97
CA MET A 470 12.48 -14.12 -13.29
C MET A 470 12.95 -13.20 -14.43
N VAL A 471 12.55 -11.94 -14.43
CA VAL A 471 12.94 -10.96 -15.47
C VAL A 471 14.46 -10.68 -15.48
N ASN A 472 15.15 -10.85 -14.35
CA ASN A 472 16.61 -10.73 -14.32
C ASN A 472 17.29 -11.98 -14.89
N ALA A 473 16.79 -13.17 -14.58
CA ALA A 473 17.29 -14.42 -15.15
C ALA A 473 17.07 -14.47 -16.68
N ASP A 474 15.92 -14.02 -17.16
CA ASP A 474 15.57 -13.88 -18.59
C ASP A 474 16.60 -13.00 -19.34
N ARG A 475 16.97 -11.85 -18.76
CA ARG A 475 18.00 -10.97 -19.34
C ARG A 475 19.40 -11.59 -19.34
N GLU A 476 19.71 -12.41 -18.35
CA GLU A 476 21.01 -13.10 -18.25
C GLU A 476 21.10 -14.20 -19.30
N GLU A 477 20.03 -14.97 -19.49
CA GLU A 477 19.90 -15.94 -20.60
C GLU A 477 20.07 -15.26 -21.97
N ASP A 478 19.34 -14.16 -22.20
CA ASP A 478 19.44 -13.39 -23.44
C ASP A 478 20.84 -12.83 -23.67
N ALA A 479 21.51 -12.37 -22.60
CA ALA A 479 22.88 -11.87 -22.69
C ALA A 479 23.86 -12.98 -23.07
N VAL A 480 23.78 -14.15 -22.44
CA VAL A 480 24.63 -15.31 -22.75
C VAL A 480 24.42 -15.78 -24.19
N LYS A 481 23.16 -15.87 -24.62
CA LYS A 481 22.78 -16.23 -25.99
C LYS A 481 23.36 -15.25 -27.01
N ASN A 482 23.18 -13.95 -26.78
CA ASN A 482 23.65 -12.93 -27.71
C ASN A 482 25.18 -12.88 -27.78
N ASP A 483 25.87 -13.01 -26.65
CA ASP A 483 27.33 -13.03 -26.59
C ASP A 483 27.93 -14.19 -27.39
N SER A 484 27.34 -15.38 -27.26
CA SER A 484 27.74 -16.58 -28.02
C SER A 484 27.51 -16.42 -29.53
N MET A 485 26.37 -15.83 -29.93
CA MET A 485 26.03 -15.61 -31.35
C MET A 485 26.90 -14.53 -32.00
N VAL A 486 27.20 -13.45 -31.28
CA VAL A 486 28.09 -12.37 -31.77
C VAL A 486 29.53 -12.88 -31.90
N SER A 487 29.97 -13.73 -30.95
CA SER A 487 31.32 -14.29 -30.93
C SER A 487 31.42 -15.66 -31.61
N TYR A 488 30.54 -15.93 -32.59
CA TYR A 488 30.42 -17.24 -33.24
C TYR A 488 31.76 -17.74 -33.81
N GLU A 489 32.51 -16.87 -34.48
CA GLU A 489 33.81 -17.19 -35.06
C GLU A 489 34.82 -17.61 -33.98
N THR A 490 34.91 -16.87 -32.88
CA THR A 490 35.79 -17.17 -31.74
C THR A 490 35.48 -18.52 -31.12
N VAL A 491 34.19 -18.82 -30.88
CA VAL A 491 33.77 -20.10 -30.31
C VAL A 491 34.19 -21.27 -31.21
N LYS A 492 34.08 -21.10 -32.54
CA LYS A 492 34.52 -22.10 -33.52
C LYS A 492 36.04 -22.23 -33.59
N TYR A 493 36.79 -21.13 -33.55
CA TYR A 493 38.26 -21.16 -33.57
C TYR A 493 38.85 -21.91 -32.38
N PHE A 494 38.26 -21.76 -31.18
CA PHE A 494 38.73 -22.43 -29.97
C PHE A 494 38.07 -23.78 -29.69
N ASN A 495 37.16 -24.25 -30.55
CA ASN A 495 36.36 -25.47 -30.34
C ASN A 495 35.67 -25.48 -28.95
N ALA A 496 35.19 -24.31 -28.51
CA ALA A 496 34.63 -24.08 -27.17
C ALA A 496 33.10 -24.29 -27.11
N GLU A 497 32.53 -25.03 -28.07
CA GLU A 497 31.08 -25.19 -28.23
C GLU A 497 30.43 -25.84 -27.00
N ALA A 498 31.02 -26.93 -26.50
CA ALA A 498 30.49 -27.63 -25.33
C ALA A 498 30.45 -26.74 -24.08
N TYR A 499 31.42 -25.83 -23.95
CA TYR A 499 31.45 -24.87 -22.85
C TYR A 499 30.29 -23.87 -22.96
N GLU A 500 30.11 -23.25 -24.14
CA GLU A 500 29.03 -22.28 -24.37
C GLU A 500 27.64 -22.94 -24.30
N PHE A 501 27.49 -24.17 -24.77
CA PHE A 501 26.24 -24.93 -24.63
C PHE A 501 25.88 -25.21 -23.17
N ASN A 502 26.87 -25.57 -22.33
CA ASN A 502 26.64 -25.76 -20.91
C ASN A 502 26.32 -24.43 -20.20
N ARG A 503 27.04 -23.35 -20.54
CA ARG A 503 26.78 -22.00 -20.02
C ARG A 503 25.35 -21.55 -20.32
N TYR A 504 24.87 -21.78 -21.55
CA TYR A 504 23.49 -21.49 -21.92
C TYR A 504 22.49 -22.39 -21.21
N ARG A 505 22.76 -23.70 -21.09
CA ARG A 505 21.89 -24.64 -20.36
C ARG A 505 21.71 -24.25 -18.89
N ASP A 506 22.77 -23.78 -18.25
CA ASP A 506 22.73 -23.31 -16.86
C ASP A 506 21.89 -22.03 -16.72
N ALA A 507 22.03 -21.09 -17.67
CA ALA A 507 21.22 -19.88 -17.71
C ALA A 507 19.71 -20.20 -17.89
N VAL A 508 19.38 -21.11 -18.81
CA VAL A 508 18.00 -21.57 -19.03
C VAL A 508 17.44 -22.28 -17.78
N ASN A 509 18.24 -23.12 -17.10
CA ASN A 509 17.80 -23.79 -15.87
C ASN A 509 17.48 -22.76 -14.76
N LYS A 510 18.29 -21.71 -14.64
CA LYS A 510 18.06 -20.61 -13.69
C LYS A 510 16.77 -19.86 -14.01
N TYR A 511 16.51 -19.55 -15.29
CA TYR A 511 15.25 -18.95 -15.74
C TYR A 511 14.05 -19.85 -15.42
N GLN A 512 14.10 -21.14 -15.77
CA GLN A 512 13.01 -22.10 -15.54
C GLN A 512 12.64 -22.23 -14.05
N LYS A 513 13.64 -22.26 -13.15
CA LYS A 513 13.41 -22.27 -11.71
C LYS A 513 12.67 -21.02 -11.23
N ALA A 514 13.06 -19.84 -11.73
CA ALA A 514 12.40 -18.58 -11.39
C ALA A 514 10.98 -18.50 -11.98
N GLU A 515 10.79 -18.95 -13.22
CA GLU A 515 9.48 -19.03 -13.89
C GLU A 515 8.52 -19.95 -13.13
N TYR A 516 8.99 -21.12 -12.67
CA TYR A 516 8.20 -22.02 -11.84
C TYR A 516 7.68 -21.33 -10.57
N GLN A 517 8.53 -20.54 -9.88
CA GLN A 517 8.12 -19.80 -8.69
C GLN A 517 7.05 -18.74 -8.99
N VAL A 518 7.14 -18.07 -10.15
CA VAL A 518 6.12 -17.10 -10.60
C VAL A 518 4.78 -17.81 -10.84
N LEU A 519 4.78 -18.93 -11.56
CA LEU A 519 3.58 -19.70 -11.86
C LEU A 519 2.95 -20.29 -10.59
N PHE A 520 3.78 -20.85 -9.70
CA PHE A 520 3.33 -21.35 -8.40
C PHE A 520 2.73 -20.22 -7.55
N SER A 521 3.39 -19.06 -7.48
CA SER A 521 2.88 -17.89 -6.77
C SER A 521 1.54 -17.40 -7.33
N LEU A 522 1.34 -17.46 -8.65
CA LEU A 522 0.08 -17.07 -9.29
C LEU A 522 -1.06 -18.03 -8.88
N ASN A 523 -0.81 -19.33 -8.94
CA ASN A 523 -1.79 -20.33 -8.53
C ASN A 523 -2.13 -20.22 -7.04
N LEU A 524 -1.14 -20.00 -6.18
CA LEU A 524 -1.35 -19.75 -4.75
C LEU A 524 -2.21 -18.50 -4.52
N MET A 525 -1.97 -17.42 -5.29
CA MET A 525 -2.77 -16.21 -5.20
C MET A 525 -4.23 -16.46 -5.62
N ASN A 526 -4.44 -17.17 -6.72
CA ASN A 526 -5.78 -17.51 -7.20
C ASN A 526 -6.55 -18.39 -6.18
N VAL A 527 -5.89 -19.39 -5.60
CA VAL A 527 -6.50 -20.26 -4.56
C VAL A 527 -6.80 -19.48 -3.28
N SER A 528 -5.97 -18.49 -2.94
CA SER A 528 -6.19 -17.66 -1.75
C SER A 528 -7.28 -16.59 -1.94
N GLN A 529 -7.61 -16.25 -3.19
CA GLN A 529 -8.63 -15.26 -3.56
C GLN A 529 -10.02 -15.86 -3.77
N ASN A 530 -10.09 -17.15 -4.14
CA ASN A 530 -11.33 -17.92 -4.27
C ASN A 530 -11.79 -18.41 -2.88
#